data_AF-A0A955YGY5-F1
#
_entry.id   AF-A0A955YGY5-F1
#
_cell.length_a   1.000
_cell.length_b   1.000
_cell.length_c   1.000
_cell.angle_alpha   90.00
_cell.angle_beta   90.00
_cell.angle_gamma   90.00
#
_symmetry.space_group_name_H-M   'P 1'
#
loop_
_entity.id
_entity.type
_entity.pdbx_description
1 polymer ?
#
loop_
_entity_poly.entity_id
_entity_poly.type
_entity_poly.pdbx_seq_one_letter_code
_entity_poly.pdbx_strand_id
1 'polypeptide(L)'
;MKSIDPSAASPLSSRRRWVVAGLLVLAFAAVGAWVMARRPTRRVVDTVRPVSTPAVLDAHCEDAVGRPRVLRVADNVLVAVGYDLANTILITSPDGHVVVDVGMSPARARIVREALLREAPGGVRAIVLTHSHIDHIGGASAWMEEGTEVWATEAFRDHFLKQYGSFRLAETVRGARQFGWHVDAESLPCSALGRRVDLEAAMESGIVLPTRTFSGEASFEVGGVRIELHEAHGETHDQLFVWLPQSEVLLPGDNYYRAFPNLYTIRGTSPRPVDDWIRSLDRMRALSPRHLVPSHTVPISGQDLIGAALTRYRDGIQWVRDRVVAQANAGVPVDRIAEEMSLPRGLAEDPALAPLYGQLDWSARAIYDAHLGWFDGRPETLYPVAADVVAERSVRMMGGREAVLSAAREARREADPRWALHLLTLLRDAGSLDATAGSEGARELADTLADVAQAVGNSNGRGYLLESAHELRAGEAEPLVPRPAPSMLDAVPIHQFFEIMVTRLIPELGSDTHETVRFDFSDTDETFFVTVRRGVAEVVASRTPLPGTPEPLAVVHTTTGVWRRLATDMTSPVAALASGELRIDGDPLGFEAFTSRFRRGL
;
A
#
# COMPACT_ATOMS: atom_id res chain seq x y z
N MET A 1 48.31 48.01 34.09
CA MET A 1 48.97 47.66 35.37
C MET A 1 48.57 48.69 36.43
N LYS A 2 47.53 48.39 37.22
CA LYS A 2 47.24 48.97 38.55
C LYS A 2 46.44 47.90 39.30
N SER A 3 47.05 47.37 40.36
CA SER A 3 46.56 46.27 41.20
C SER A 3 45.45 46.74 42.13
N ILE A 4 44.38 45.95 42.23
CA ILE A 4 43.35 46.09 43.27
C ILE A 4 43.51 44.93 44.25
N ASP A 5 43.66 45.31 45.52
CA ASP A 5 43.83 44.51 46.73
C ASP A 5 42.57 43.67 47.05
N PRO A 6 42.67 42.34 47.22
CA PRO A 6 41.57 41.50 47.65
C PRO A 6 41.64 41.24 49.16
N SER A 7 41.20 42.22 49.97
CA SER A 7 41.07 42.01 51.43
C SER A 7 39.84 42.69 52.02
N ALA A 8 38.65 42.33 51.53
CA ALA A 8 37.39 42.63 52.22
C ALA A 8 36.29 41.61 51.87
N ALA A 9 36.47 40.34 52.26
CA ALA A 9 35.37 39.37 52.29
C ALA A 9 35.09 38.98 53.75
N SER A 10 34.04 39.56 54.32
CA SER A 10 33.55 39.17 55.65
C SER A 10 33.15 37.69 55.64
N PRO A 11 33.51 36.87 56.64
CA PRO A 11 33.06 35.50 56.72
C PRO A 11 31.59 35.49 57.14
N LEU A 12 30.68 35.40 56.17
CA LEU A 12 29.34 34.90 56.44
C LEU A 12 29.50 33.52 57.08
N SER A 13 29.26 33.44 58.39
CA SER A 13 29.49 32.26 59.24
C SER A 13 29.07 30.98 58.51
N SER A 14 29.91 29.94 58.54
CA SER A 14 29.64 28.63 57.92
C SER A 14 28.22 28.11 58.20
N ARG A 15 27.67 28.43 59.39
CA ARG A 15 26.28 28.16 59.78
C ARG A 15 25.24 28.68 58.78
N ARG A 16 25.38 29.89 58.24
CA ARG A 16 24.41 30.43 57.25
C ARG A 16 24.45 29.65 55.93
N ARG A 17 25.62 29.18 55.49
CA ARG A 17 25.74 28.35 54.29
C ARG A 17 25.07 26.98 54.47
N TRP A 18 25.26 26.35 55.64
CA TRP A 18 24.59 25.09 55.97
C TRP A 18 23.08 25.23 56.15
N VAL A 19 22.62 26.36 56.68
CA VAL A 19 21.17 26.66 56.79
C VAL A 19 20.55 26.89 55.41
N VAL A 20 21.20 27.65 54.52
CA VAL A 20 20.70 27.86 53.15
C VAL A 20 20.72 26.55 52.34
N ALA A 21 21.78 25.75 52.46
CA ALA A 21 21.85 24.44 51.81
C ALA A 21 20.78 23.48 52.35
N GLY A 22 20.55 23.45 53.67
CA GLY A 22 19.50 22.65 54.30
C GLY A 22 18.09 23.09 53.87
N LEU A 23 17.85 24.40 53.75
CA LEU A 23 16.58 24.95 53.25
C LEU A 23 16.34 24.61 51.78
N LEU A 24 17.38 24.62 50.93
CA LEU A 24 17.29 24.20 49.53
C LEU A 24 17.00 22.70 49.40
N VAL A 25 17.66 21.85 50.18
CA VAL A 25 17.37 20.39 50.21
C VAL A 25 15.94 20.13 50.68
N LEU A 26 15.46 20.84 51.71
CA LEU A 26 14.08 20.74 52.17
C LEU A 26 13.08 21.25 51.12
N ALA A 27 13.40 22.33 50.39
CA ALA A 27 12.56 22.82 49.31
C ALA A 27 12.50 21.84 48.13
N PHE A 28 13.63 21.23 47.73
CA PHE A 28 13.66 20.19 46.71
C PHE A 28 12.94 18.92 47.15
N ALA A 29 13.09 18.50 48.40
CA ALA A 29 12.35 17.37 48.95
C ALA A 29 10.85 17.66 49.03
N ALA A 30 10.44 18.88 49.38
CA ALA A 30 9.05 19.31 49.42
C ALA A 30 8.44 19.40 48.02
N VAL A 31 9.18 19.91 47.02
CA VAL A 31 8.75 19.92 45.62
C VAL A 31 8.66 18.49 45.08
N GLY A 32 9.64 17.64 45.37
CA GLY A 32 9.63 16.22 45.01
C GLY A 32 8.44 15.49 45.63
N ALA A 33 8.17 15.71 46.92
CA ALA A 33 7.01 15.16 47.62
C ALA A 33 5.68 15.72 47.09
N TRP A 34 5.63 17.00 46.71
CA TRP A 34 4.45 17.64 46.13
C TRP A 34 4.16 17.14 44.71
N VAL A 35 5.19 16.93 43.89
CA VAL A 35 5.09 16.30 42.56
C VAL A 35 4.67 14.84 42.69
N MET A 36 5.24 14.08 43.63
CA MET A 36 4.85 12.69 43.89
C MET A 36 3.44 12.57 44.49
N ALA A 37 2.99 13.54 45.31
CA ALA A 37 1.65 13.58 45.89
C ALA A 37 0.59 13.99 44.85
N ARG A 38 0.96 14.80 43.85
CA ARG A 38 0.18 15.03 42.64
C ARG A 38 0.43 13.92 41.61
N ARG A 39 0.12 12.67 41.97
CA ARG A 39 -0.10 11.66 40.93
C ARG A 39 -1.26 12.18 40.08
N PRO A 40 -1.07 12.48 38.78
CA PRO A 40 -2.18 12.86 37.94
C PRO A 40 -3.24 11.77 38.09
N THR A 41 -4.46 12.16 38.46
CA THR A 41 -5.59 11.22 38.44
C THR A 41 -5.66 10.66 37.02
N ARG A 42 -5.45 9.35 36.86
CA ARG A 42 -5.60 8.68 35.56
C ARG A 42 -7.04 8.91 35.10
N ARG A 43 -7.26 9.94 34.29
CA ARG A 43 -8.51 10.06 33.54
C ARG A 43 -8.42 9.02 32.43
N VAL A 44 -9.33 8.07 32.44
CA VAL A 44 -9.51 7.15 31.33
C VAL A 44 -9.93 8.01 30.14
N VAL A 45 -9.22 7.91 29.02
CA VAL A 45 -9.62 8.56 27.78
C VAL A 45 -10.89 7.86 27.32
N ASP A 46 -11.97 8.61 27.10
CA ASP A 46 -13.21 8.07 26.54
C ASP A 46 -12.97 7.72 25.06
N THR A 47 -13.03 6.42 24.75
CA THR A 47 -12.80 5.89 23.41
C THR A 47 -14.02 5.16 22.89
N VAL A 48 -14.24 5.24 21.59
CA VAL A 48 -15.34 4.59 20.88
C VAL A 48 -14.79 4.01 19.58
N ARG A 49 -15.30 2.83 19.19
CA ARG A 49 -15.01 2.28 17.87
C ARG A 49 -15.82 3.08 16.84
N PRO A 50 -15.17 3.72 15.84
CA PRO A 50 -15.90 4.43 14.80
C PRO A 50 -16.86 3.48 14.08
N VAL A 51 -18.05 3.98 13.76
CA VAL A 51 -19.09 3.18 13.08
C VAL A 51 -18.87 3.26 11.57
N SER A 52 -18.68 2.13 10.90
CA SER A 52 -18.77 2.00 9.45
C SER A 52 -19.91 1.06 9.07
N THR A 53 -21.00 1.64 8.56
CA THR A 53 -22.12 0.87 7.98
C THR A 53 -22.22 1.15 6.48
N PRO A 54 -22.89 0.30 5.70
CA PRO A 54 -23.12 0.58 4.28
C PRO A 54 -23.77 1.95 4.04
N ALA A 55 -24.74 2.36 4.87
CA ALA A 55 -25.36 3.68 4.74
C ALA A 55 -24.36 4.85 4.94
N VAL A 56 -23.35 4.68 5.80
CA VAL A 56 -22.28 5.67 5.97
C VAL A 56 -21.37 5.69 4.74
N LEU A 57 -21.07 4.51 4.15
CA LEU A 57 -20.33 4.42 2.90
C LEU A 57 -21.09 5.10 1.75
N ASP A 58 -22.38 4.87 1.62
CA ASP A 58 -23.22 5.45 0.57
C ASP A 58 -23.20 6.99 0.65
N ALA A 59 -23.47 7.54 1.84
CA ALA A 59 -23.42 8.98 2.08
C ALA A 59 -22.02 9.57 1.80
N HIS A 60 -20.96 8.84 2.17
CA HIS A 60 -19.59 9.23 1.88
C HIS A 60 -19.28 9.20 0.37
N CYS A 61 -19.74 8.18 -0.35
CA CYS A 61 -19.59 8.09 -1.80
C CYS A 61 -20.32 9.22 -2.52
N GLU A 62 -21.44 9.73 -1.99
CA GLU A 62 -22.13 10.89 -2.54
C GLU A 62 -21.38 12.21 -2.26
N ASP A 63 -20.94 12.43 -1.01
CA ASP A 63 -20.35 13.69 -0.55
C ASP A 63 -18.87 13.85 -0.96
N ALA A 64 -18.05 12.83 -0.70
CA ALA A 64 -16.60 12.90 -0.84
C ALA A 64 -16.09 12.44 -2.21
N VAL A 65 -16.85 11.60 -2.94
CA VAL A 65 -16.50 11.17 -4.30
C VAL A 65 -17.42 11.87 -5.29
N GLY A 66 -18.73 11.62 -5.19
CA GLY A 66 -19.77 12.24 -6.00
C GLY A 66 -19.65 11.93 -7.49
N ARG A 67 -20.44 12.67 -8.28
CA ARG A 67 -20.36 12.59 -9.75
C ARG A 67 -19.08 13.29 -10.27
N PRO A 68 -18.55 12.85 -11.43
CA PRO A 68 -17.42 13.50 -12.08
C PRO A 68 -17.62 15.01 -12.23
N ARG A 69 -16.67 15.81 -11.73
CA ARG A 69 -16.70 17.28 -11.82
C ARG A 69 -15.30 17.88 -11.74
N VAL A 70 -15.09 18.99 -12.45
CA VAL A 70 -13.87 19.80 -12.33
C VAL A 70 -14.14 20.94 -11.36
N LEU A 71 -13.26 21.11 -10.37
CA LEU A 71 -13.33 22.18 -9.38
C LEU A 71 -12.11 23.10 -9.53
N ARG A 72 -12.34 24.41 -9.61
CA ARG A 72 -11.27 25.42 -9.47
C ARG A 72 -11.10 25.73 -7.99
N VAL A 73 -9.98 25.31 -7.40
CA VAL A 73 -9.71 25.45 -5.95
C VAL A 73 -8.98 26.76 -5.65
N ALA A 74 -8.06 27.14 -6.53
CA ALA A 74 -7.39 28.43 -6.55
C ALA A 74 -7.35 28.94 -8.01
N ASP A 75 -6.94 30.19 -8.23
CA ASP A 75 -6.91 30.80 -9.57
C ASP A 75 -6.17 29.92 -10.58
N ASN A 76 -5.05 29.31 -10.15
CA ASN A 76 -4.20 28.48 -10.96
C ASN A 76 -4.29 26.96 -10.68
N VAL A 77 -5.29 26.48 -9.94
CA VAL A 77 -5.42 25.05 -9.58
C VAL A 77 -6.82 24.54 -9.87
N LEU A 78 -6.90 23.57 -10.77
CA LEU A 78 -8.10 22.78 -11.04
C LEU A 78 -7.90 21.34 -10.60
N VAL A 79 -8.96 20.67 -10.15
CA VAL A 79 -8.94 19.24 -9.83
C VAL A 79 -10.16 18.55 -10.41
N ALA A 80 -9.94 17.40 -11.04
CA ALA A 80 -10.99 16.54 -11.56
C ALA A 80 -11.35 15.47 -10.52
N VAL A 81 -12.48 15.66 -9.83
CA VAL A 81 -12.95 14.77 -8.77
C VAL A 81 -13.98 13.78 -9.29
N GLY A 82 -13.88 12.52 -8.88
CA GLY A 82 -14.86 11.46 -9.18
C GLY A 82 -14.78 10.90 -10.61
N TYR A 83 -13.79 11.31 -11.39
CA TYR A 83 -13.56 10.75 -12.73
C TYR A 83 -12.85 9.40 -12.71
N ASP A 84 -11.99 9.13 -11.73
CA ASP A 84 -11.25 7.86 -11.60
C ASP A 84 -11.13 7.50 -10.11
N LEU A 85 -10.35 6.47 -9.76
CA LEU A 85 -10.02 6.17 -8.36
C LEU A 85 -9.27 7.35 -7.72
N ALA A 86 -8.22 7.83 -8.37
CA ALA A 86 -7.52 9.07 -8.01
C ALA A 86 -8.10 10.28 -8.76
N ASN A 87 -8.00 11.43 -8.12
CA ASN A 87 -8.16 12.74 -8.72
C ASN A 87 -6.92 13.08 -9.56
N THR A 88 -7.12 13.82 -10.64
CA THR A 88 -6.02 14.49 -11.34
C THR A 88 -6.10 15.98 -11.11
N ILE A 89 -4.97 16.59 -10.78
CA ILE A 89 -4.86 18.02 -10.45
C ILE A 89 -4.08 18.71 -11.57
N LEU A 90 -4.62 19.81 -12.09
CA LEU A 90 -4.01 20.65 -13.11
C LEU A 90 -3.60 21.99 -12.49
N ILE A 91 -2.30 22.25 -12.47
CA ILE A 91 -1.72 23.54 -12.08
C ILE A 91 -1.46 24.33 -13.37
N THR A 92 -2.19 25.42 -13.56
CA THR A 92 -2.13 26.20 -14.81
C THR A 92 -1.07 27.28 -14.74
N SER A 93 -0.34 27.49 -15.84
CA SER A 93 0.55 28.64 -15.99
C SER A 93 0.50 29.21 -17.41
N PRO A 94 1.00 30.45 -17.63
CA PRO A 94 1.11 31.04 -18.97
C PRO A 94 1.89 30.21 -19.99
N ASP A 95 2.90 29.44 -19.55
CA ASP A 95 3.80 28.69 -20.45
C ASP A 95 3.41 27.22 -20.61
N GLY A 96 2.27 26.82 -20.04
CA GLY A 96 1.71 25.48 -20.03
C GLY A 96 1.47 24.94 -18.63
N HIS A 97 0.89 23.75 -18.55
CA HIS A 97 0.35 23.20 -17.32
C HIS A 97 1.29 22.17 -16.69
N VAL A 98 1.16 22.02 -15.37
CA VAL A 98 1.71 20.89 -14.61
C VAL A 98 0.54 20.01 -14.19
N VAL A 99 0.64 18.71 -14.45
CA VAL A 99 -0.36 17.72 -14.05
C VAL A 99 0.18 16.95 -12.86
N VAL A 100 -0.59 16.84 -11.79
CA VAL A 100 -0.25 16.02 -10.61
C VAL A 100 -1.21 14.85 -10.56
N ASP A 101 -0.64 13.64 -10.62
CA ASP A 101 -1.29 12.33 -10.75
C ASP A 101 -2.18 12.17 -11.99
N VAL A 102 -2.02 11.04 -12.69
CA VAL A 102 -2.43 10.92 -14.10
C VAL A 102 -3.55 9.91 -14.37
N GLY A 103 -4.18 9.38 -13.32
CA GLY A 103 -5.24 8.36 -13.42
C GLY A 103 -4.70 6.95 -13.64
N MET A 104 -5.60 5.97 -13.62
CA MET A 104 -5.25 4.55 -13.57
C MET A 104 -4.89 3.94 -14.92
N SER A 105 -5.37 4.54 -16.02
CA SER A 105 -5.07 4.07 -17.37
C SER A 105 -5.18 5.20 -18.39
N PRO A 106 -4.60 5.04 -19.60
CA PRO A 106 -4.73 6.04 -20.65
C PRO A 106 -6.20 6.27 -21.05
N ALA A 107 -7.02 5.22 -21.04
CA ALA A 107 -8.45 5.33 -21.33
C ALA A 107 -9.16 6.28 -20.34
N ARG A 108 -8.92 6.13 -19.04
CA ARG A 108 -9.48 7.04 -18.01
C ARG A 108 -8.86 8.43 -18.10
N ALA A 109 -7.55 8.51 -18.24
CA ALA A 109 -6.78 9.75 -18.30
C ALA A 109 -7.21 10.66 -19.45
N ARG A 110 -7.53 10.11 -20.63
CA ARG A 110 -8.04 10.91 -21.78
C ARG A 110 -9.34 11.64 -21.44
N ILE A 111 -10.26 11.00 -20.71
CA ILE A 111 -11.54 11.61 -20.26
C ILE A 111 -11.25 12.78 -19.30
N VAL A 112 -10.34 12.56 -18.36
CA VAL A 112 -9.95 13.55 -17.35
C VAL A 112 -9.23 14.73 -18.00
N ARG A 113 -8.29 14.45 -18.92
CA ARG A 113 -7.57 15.45 -19.71
C ARG A 113 -8.52 16.33 -20.52
N GLU A 114 -9.49 15.73 -21.19
CA GLU A 114 -10.50 16.50 -21.92
C GLU A 114 -11.28 17.44 -21.00
N ALA A 115 -11.74 16.95 -19.85
CA ALA A 115 -12.51 17.75 -18.90
C ALA A 115 -11.70 18.93 -18.34
N LEU A 116 -10.43 18.70 -17.96
CA LEU A 116 -9.56 19.74 -17.42
C LEU A 116 -9.14 20.77 -18.48
N LEU A 117 -8.74 20.32 -19.67
CA LEU A 117 -8.30 21.23 -20.74
C LEU A 117 -9.44 22.00 -21.40
N ARG A 118 -10.69 21.55 -21.24
CA ARG A 118 -11.88 22.34 -21.60
C ARG A 118 -12.00 23.59 -20.73
N GLU A 119 -11.71 23.47 -19.43
CA GLU A 119 -11.76 24.58 -18.47
C GLU A 119 -10.48 25.44 -18.49
N ALA A 120 -9.35 24.84 -18.86
CA ALA A 120 -8.06 25.53 -18.96
C ALA A 120 -7.25 25.02 -20.16
N PRO A 121 -7.48 25.55 -21.37
CA PRO A 121 -6.72 25.16 -22.56
C PRO A 121 -5.22 25.44 -22.40
N GLY A 122 -4.37 24.52 -22.85
CA GLY A 122 -2.91 24.65 -22.79
C GLY A 122 -2.20 23.31 -22.96
N GLY A 123 -0.90 23.35 -23.24
CA GLY A 123 -0.04 22.15 -23.33
C GLY A 123 0.50 21.73 -21.96
N VAL A 124 0.98 20.49 -21.86
CA VAL A 124 1.51 19.90 -20.62
C VAL A 124 3.03 19.96 -20.60
N ARG A 125 3.59 20.73 -19.66
CA ARG A 125 5.04 20.91 -19.50
C ARG A 125 5.66 19.94 -18.52
N ALA A 126 4.93 19.58 -17.47
CA ALA A 126 5.42 18.63 -16.49
C ALA A 126 4.29 17.76 -15.95
N ILE A 127 4.66 16.55 -15.57
CA ILE A 127 3.86 15.61 -14.78
C ILE A 127 4.59 15.41 -13.46
N VAL A 128 3.87 15.47 -12.35
CA VAL A 128 4.35 15.08 -11.03
C VAL A 128 3.60 13.82 -10.63
N LEU A 129 4.33 12.74 -10.40
CA LEU A 129 3.79 11.50 -9.86
C LEU A 129 4.01 11.53 -8.35
N THR A 130 2.92 11.60 -7.57
CA THR A 130 3.07 11.70 -6.11
C THR A 130 3.67 10.43 -5.52
N HIS A 131 3.34 9.26 -6.07
CA HIS A 131 3.91 7.96 -5.72
C HIS A 131 3.59 6.91 -6.79
N SER A 132 4.17 5.71 -6.67
CA SER A 132 4.15 4.65 -7.70
C SER A 132 2.93 3.72 -7.70
N HIS A 133 1.82 4.10 -7.07
CA HIS A 133 0.57 3.37 -7.20
C HIS A 133 -0.12 3.61 -8.55
N ILE A 134 -0.78 2.57 -9.06
CA ILE A 134 -1.27 2.51 -10.45
C ILE A 134 -2.25 3.63 -10.81
N ASP A 135 -3.11 4.04 -9.89
CA ASP A 135 -4.06 5.14 -10.05
C ASP A 135 -3.41 6.53 -10.17
N HIS A 136 -2.13 6.64 -9.82
CA HIS A 136 -1.37 7.89 -9.93
C HIS A 136 -0.45 7.90 -11.15
N ILE A 137 -0.12 6.74 -11.72
CA ILE A 137 0.91 6.59 -12.77
C ILE A 137 0.40 5.95 -14.07
N GLY A 138 -0.71 5.22 -14.00
CA GLY A 138 -1.15 4.32 -15.07
C GLY A 138 -1.60 5.04 -16.34
N GLY A 139 -2.05 6.29 -16.23
CA GLY A 139 -2.50 7.10 -17.37
C GLY A 139 -1.46 8.01 -18.00
N ALA A 140 -0.17 7.93 -17.61
CA ALA A 140 0.80 8.99 -17.88
C ALA A 140 0.99 9.27 -19.38
N SER A 141 0.99 8.23 -20.22
CA SER A 141 1.13 8.35 -21.67
C SER A 141 0.05 9.21 -22.34
N ALA A 142 -1.14 9.34 -21.73
CA ALA A 142 -2.20 10.20 -22.26
C ALA A 142 -1.94 11.70 -22.02
N TRP A 143 -0.98 12.03 -21.16
CA TRP A 143 -0.59 13.40 -20.80
C TRP A 143 0.74 13.84 -21.41
N MET A 144 1.53 12.91 -21.94
CA MET A 144 2.83 13.21 -22.54
C MET A 144 2.71 14.03 -23.81
N GLU A 145 3.50 15.10 -23.87
CA GLU A 145 3.74 15.94 -25.05
C GLU A 145 5.25 16.06 -25.29
N GLU A 146 5.66 16.69 -26.39
CA GLU A 146 7.07 16.89 -26.68
C GLU A 146 7.73 17.76 -25.60
N GLY A 147 8.77 17.22 -24.96
CA GLY A 147 9.49 17.90 -23.88
C GLY A 147 8.83 17.87 -22.51
N THR A 148 7.74 17.12 -22.31
CA THR A 148 7.14 16.94 -20.97
C THR A 148 8.13 16.27 -20.01
N GLU A 149 8.41 16.92 -18.88
CA GLU A 149 9.20 16.33 -17.79
C GLU A 149 8.31 15.51 -16.85
N VAL A 150 8.81 14.38 -16.33
CA VAL A 150 8.09 13.54 -15.36
C VAL A 150 8.88 13.50 -14.07
N TRP A 151 8.32 14.10 -13.02
CA TRP A 151 8.94 14.27 -11.71
C TRP A 151 8.40 13.25 -10.71
N ALA A 152 9.30 12.63 -9.94
CA ALA A 152 8.98 11.79 -8.78
C ALA A 152 10.16 11.78 -7.79
N THR A 153 10.03 11.09 -6.67
CA THR A 153 11.17 10.85 -5.77
C THR A 153 12.15 9.83 -6.36
N GLU A 154 13.40 9.82 -5.88
CA GLU A 154 14.37 8.76 -6.23
C GLU A 154 13.91 7.37 -5.77
N ALA A 155 13.17 7.30 -4.66
CA ALA A 155 12.60 6.07 -4.11
C ALA A 155 11.50 5.44 -4.99
N PHE A 156 10.96 6.19 -5.97
CA PHE A 156 9.89 5.74 -6.86
C PHE A 156 10.21 4.40 -7.52
N ARG A 157 11.42 4.28 -8.09
CA ARG A 157 11.81 3.09 -8.85
C ARG A 157 11.83 1.85 -7.96
N ASP A 158 12.39 1.95 -6.77
CA ASP A 158 12.52 0.81 -5.86
C ASP A 158 11.15 0.35 -5.35
N HIS A 159 10.26 1.30 -5.00
CA HIS A 159 8.91 0.96 -4.58
C HIS A 159 8.11 0.33 -5.73
N PHE A 160 8.19 0.93 -6.92
CA PHE A 160 7.53 0.42 -8.12
C PHE A 160 7.93 -1.03 -8.44
N LEU A 161 9.23 -1.33 -8.47
CA LEU A 161 9.72 -2.68 -8.78
C LEU A 161 9.28 -3.70 -7.73
N LYS A 162 9.34 -3.31 -6.46
CA LYS A 162 8.87 -4.14 -5.35
C LYS A 162 7.37 -4.44 -5.45
N GLN A 163 6.57 -3.43 -5.78
CA GLN A 163 5.12 -3.50 -5.86
C GLN A 163 4.63 -4.37 -7.04
N TYR A 164 5.41 -4.47 -8.12
CA TYR A 164 5.04 -5.20 -9.34
C TYR A 164 5.97 -6.38 -9.67
N GLY A 165 6.77 -6.84 -8.71
CA GLY A 165 7.72 -7.95 -8.84
C GLY A 165 7.12 -9.31 -8.45
N SER A 166 7.73 -9.98 -7.47
CA SER A 166 7.49 -11.42 -7.17
C SER A 166 6.08 -11.77 -6.68
N PHE A 167 5.34 -10.86 -6.05
CA PHE A 167 4.00 -11.14 -5.50
C PHE A 167 2.86 -10.65 -6.40
N ARG A 168 3.18 -10.23 -7.63
CA ARG A 168 2.22 -9.58 -8.53
C ARG A 168 0.91 -10.36 -8.71
N LEU A 169 0.96 -11.67 -8.97
CA LEU A 169 -0.26 -12.47 -9.18
C LEU A 169 -1.14 -12.49 -7.93
N ALA A 170 -0.53 -12.72 -6.76
CA ALA A 170 -1.25 -12.74 -5.49
C ALA A 170 -1.90 -11.37 -5.20
N GLU A 171 -1.17 -10.29 -5.44
CA GLU A 171 -1.70 -8.93 -5.27
C GLU A 171 -2.82 -8.60 -6.26
N THR A 172 -2.71 -9.04 -7.53
CA THR A 172 -3.78 -8.87 -8.54
C THR A 172 -5.06 -9.58 -8.12
N VAL A 173 -4.98 -10.85 -7.74
CA VAL A 173 -6.16 -11.64 -7.30
C VAL A 173 -6.80 -11.01 -6.07
N ARG A 174 -5.99 -10.69 -5.05
CA ARG A 174 -6.50 -10.07 -3.82
C ARG A 174 -7.00 -8.65 -4.06
N GLY A 175 -6.43 -7.92 -5.02
CA GLY A 175 -6.89 -6.61 -5.46
C GLY A 175 -8.26 -6.65 -6.12
N ALA A 176 -8.51 -7.61 -7.01
CA ALA A 176 -9.82 -7.82 -7.62
C ALA A 176 -10.91 -8.06 -6.56
N ARG A 177 -10.58 -8.84 -5.51
CA ARG A 177 -11.44 -9.02 -4.33
C ARG A 177 -11.64 -7.72 -3.56
N GLN A 178 -10.55 -7.03 -3.20
CA GLN A 178 -10.63 -5.75 -2.46
C GLN A 178 -11.54 -4.71 -3.15
N PHE A 179 -11.48 -4.62 -4.49
CA PHE A 179 -12.28 -3.65 -5.26
C PHE A 179 -13.63 -4.19 -5.73
N GLY A 180 -13.96 -5.45 -5.42
CA GLY A 180 -15.23 -6.07 -5.80
C GLY A 180 -15.47 -6.08 -7.31
N TRP A 181 -14.59 -6.73 -8.08
CA TRP A 181 -14.62 -6.72 -9.55
C TRP A 181 -16.00 -7.01 -10.14
N HIS A 182 -16.67 -8.08 -9.70
CA HIS A 182 -17.98 -8.50 -10.20
C HIS A 182 -19.14 -8.09 -9.30
N VAL A 183 -18.86 -7.32 -8.24
CA VAL A 183 -19.87 -6.81 -7.31
C VAL A 183 -20.63 -5.67 -7.98
N ASP A 184 -21.95 -5.61 -7.88
CA ASP A 184 -22.73 -4.54 -8.50
C ASP A 184 -22.56 -3.18 -7.77
N ALA A 185 -22.92 -2.09 -8.46
CA ALA A 185 -22.74 -0.72 -7.92
C ALA A 185 -23.74 -0.36 -6.81
N GLU A 186 -24.86 -1.06 -6.67
CA GLU A 186 -25.78 -0.87 -5.54
C GLU A 186 -25.17 -1.46 -4.26
N SER A 187 -24.53 -2.62 -4.38
CA SER A 187 -23.83 -3.28 -3.28
C SER A 187 -22.52 -2.59 -2.90
N LEU A 188 -21.78 -2.02 -3.85
CA LEU A 188 -20.52 -1.30 -3.60
C LEU A 188 -20.46 -0.05 -4.49
N PRO A 189 -20.93 1.13 -4.03
CA PRO A 189 -21.12 2.30 -4.89
C PRO A 189 -19.83 3.02 -5.30
N CYS A 190 -18.80 2.95 -4.46
CA CYS A 190 -17.48 3.54 -4.73
C CYS A 190 -16.38 2.83 -3.95
N SER A 191 -15.12 3.22 -4.18
CA SER A 191 -13.95 2.66 -3.49
C SER A 191 -13.59 3.42 -2.20
N ALA A 192 -14.51 4.21 -1.65
CA ALA A 192 -14.33 5.23 -0.59
C ALA A 192 -13.34 6.37 -0.92
N LEU A 193 -12.24 6.10 -1.62
CA LEU A 193 -11.28 7.11 -2.06
C LEU A 193 -11.72 7.86 -3.32
N GLY A 194 -12.42 7.15 -4.20
CA GLY A 194 -12.85 7.67 -5.49
C GLY A 194 -13.80 6.72 -6.19
N ARG A 195 -13.91 6.88 -7.52
CA ARG A 195 -14.76 6.01 -8.34
C ARG A 195 -14.33 4.56 -8.19
N ARG A 196 -15.27 3.63 -8.40
CA ARG A 196 -14.95 2.22 -8.57
C ARG A 196 -13.89 2.03 -9.64
N VAL A 197 -12.99 1.08 -9.39
CA VAL A 197 -11.94 0.71 -10.32
C VAL A 197 -12.53 0.12 -11.60
N ASP A 198 -12.07 0.63 -12.73
CA ASP A 198 -12.37 0.10 -14.06
C ASP A 198 -11.25 -0.88 -14.45
N LEU A 199 -11.38 -2.13 -14.00
CA LEU A 199 -10.33 -3.15 -14.14
C LEU A 199 -10.03 -3.50 -15.61
N GLU A 200 -11.04 -3.40 -16.49
CA GLU A 200 -10.84 -3.56 -17.94
C GLU A 200 -10.02 -2.41 -18.51
N ALA A 201 -10.36 -1.16 -18.18
CA ALA A 201 -9.56 -0.02 -18.60
C ALA A 201 -8.13 -0.08 -18.04
N ALA A 202 -7.92 -0.62 -16.84
CA ALA A 202 -6.62 -0.80 -16.22
C ALA A 202 -5.73 -1.87 -16.90
N MET A 203 -6.27 -2.63 -17.86
CA MET A 203 -5.48 -3.54 -18.69
C MET A 203 -4.56 -2.78 -19.68
N GLU A 204 -4.93 -1.57 -20.08
CA GLU A 204 -4.07 -0.64 -20.82
C GLU A 204 -3.20 0.13 -19.80
N SER A 205 -1.94 -0.27 -19.63
CA SER A 205 -0.98 0.52 -18.83
C SER A 205 -0.30 1.56 -19.71
N GLY A 206 -0.35 2.83 -19.31
CA GLY A 206 0.34 3.95 -19.94
C GLY A 206 1.45 4.53 -19.08
N ILE A 207 2.07 3.71 -18.24
CA ILE A 207 3.10 4.15 -17.29
C ILE A 207 4.29 4.73 -18.05
N VAL A 208 4.76 5.88 -17.59
CA VAL A 208 5.98 6.56 -18.03
C VAL A 208 6.86 6.74 -16.80
N LEU A 209 8.10 6.23 -16.84
CA LEU A 209 9.01 6.39 -15.70
C LEU A 209 9.47 7.84 -15.56
N PRO A 210 9.83 8.28 -14.33
CA PRO A 210 10.33 9.62 -14.08
C PRO A 210 11.57 9.95 -14.93
N THR A 211 11.59 11.15 -15.52
CA THR A 211 12.76 11.73 -16.20
C THR A 211 13.53 12.68 -15.28
N ARG A 212 12.92 13.10 -14.18
CA ARG A 212 13.49 13.90 -13.11
C ARG A 212 13.17 13.23 -11.78
N THR A 213 14.21 12.91 -11.01
CA THR A 213 14.07 12.37 -9.67
C THR A 213 14.80 13.25 -8.67
N PHE A 214 14.34 13.24 -7.42
CA PHE A 214 14.98 13.97 -6.32
C PHE A 214 14.85 13.21 -5.01
N SER A 215 15.69 13.55 -4.03
CA SER A 215 15.52 13.17 -2.62
C SER A 215 15.45 14.43 -1.76
N GLY A 216 14.69 14.37 -0.67
CA GLY A 216 14.44 15.49 0.23
C GLY A 216 13.46 16.49 -0.36
N GLU A 217 13.98 17.55 -0.98
CA GLU A 217 13.18 18.65 -1.52
C GLU A 217 13.70 19.08 -2.89
N ALA A 218 12.79 19.42 -3.79
CA ALA A 218 13.09 19.97 -5.10
C ALA A 218 12.10 21.08 -5.44
N SER A 219 12.44 21.93 -6.41
CA SER A 219 11.50 22.92 -6.92
C SER A 219 11.78 23.23 -8.37
N PHE A 220 10.74 23.55 -9.13
CA PHE A 220 10.85 24.04 -10.49
C PHE A 220 9.78 25.11 -10.76
N GLU A 221 9.91 25.84 -11.86
CA GLU A 221 8.98 26.89 -12.24
C GLU A 221 8.47 26.67 -13.68
N VAL A 222 7.19 26.97 -13.89
CA VAL A 222 6.57 27.01 -15.23
C VAL A 222 5.75 28.29 -15.32
N GLY A 223 6.04 29.17 -16.29
CA GLY A 223 5.31 30.42 -16.46
C GLY A 223 5.27 31.34 -15.23
N GLY A 224 6.32 31.31 -14.40
CA GLY A 224 6.40 32.08 -13.14
C GLY A 224 5.60 31.49 -11.95
N VAL A 225 4.97 30.32 -12.12
CA VAL A 225 4.39 29.54 -11.03
C VAL A 225 5.49 28.67 -10.44
N ARG A 226 5.75 28.81 -9.13
CA ARG A 226 6.73 27.98 -8.41
C ARG A 226 6.05 26.73 -7.86
N ILE A 227 6.65 25.58 -8.13
CA ILE A 227 6.18 24.27 -7.67
C ILE A 227 7.26 23.69 -6.78
N GLU A 228 6.96 23.48 -5.50
CA GLU A 228 7.85 22.84 -4.53
C GLU A 228 7.42 21.39 -4.32
N LEU A 229 8.37 20.47 -4.43
CA LEU A 229 8.19 19.03 -4.24
C LEU A 229 8.92 18.62 -2.97
N HIS A 230 8.24 17.92 -2.08
CA HIS A 230 8.82 17.46 -0.83
C HIS A 230 8.59 15.97 -0.68
N GLU A 231 9.67 15.21 -0.56
CA GLU A 231 9.62 13.80 -0.19
C GLU A 231 8.94 13.67 1.17
N ALA A 232 7.93 12.82 1.26
CA ALA A 232 7.00 12.73 2.37
C ALA A 232 6.42 11.33 2.48
N HIS A 233 7.21 10.41 3.01
CA HIS A 233 6.78 9.02 3.18
C HIS A 233 5.53 8.93 4.05
N GLY A 234 4.65 8.00 3.72
CA GLY A 234 3.43 7.76 4.49
C GLY A 234 2.60 6.64 3.89
N GLU A 235 1.74 6.94 2.90
CA GLU A 235 1.01 5.89 2.19
C GLU A 235 2.03 4.91 1.59
N THR A 236 2.95 5.38 0.74
CA THR A 236 4.10 4.60 0.31
C THR A 236 5.42 5.14 0.87
N HIS A 237 6.50 4.39 0.60
CA HIS A 237 7.85 4.83 0.93
C HIS A 237 8.40 5.82 -0.10
N ASP A 238 7.82 5.94 -1.29
CA ASP A 238 8.29 6.84 -2.35
C ASP A 238 7.47 8.12 -2.48
N GLN A 239 6.54 8.35 -1.56
CA GLN A 239 5.58 9.43 -1.69
C GLN A 239 6.18 10.83 -1.53
N LEU A 240 5.63 11.80 -2.25
CA LEU A 240 5.86 13.24 -2.08
C LEU A 240 4.55 14.00 -1.86
N PHE A 241 4.67 15.25 -1.37
CA PHE A 241 3.62 16.27 -1.50
C PHE A 241 4.10 17.45 -2.34
N VAL A 242 3.16 18.20 -2.91
CA VAL A 242 3.43 19.42 -3.69
C VAL A 242 2.93 20.64 -2.93
N TRP A 243 3.75 21.69 -2.85
CA TRP A 243 3.41 22.97 -2.24
C TRP A 243 3.51 24.11 -3.27
N LEU A 244 2.47 24.93 -3.34
CA LEU A 244 2.41 26.12 -4.19
C LEU A 244 2.38 27.36 -3.29
N PRO A 245 3.55 27.99 -3.02
CA PRO A 245 3.63 29.04 -2.01
C PRO A 245 2.83 30.29 -2.38
N GLN A 246 2.75 30.65 -3.67
CA GLN A 246 2.04 31.87 -4.10
C GLN A 246 0.51 31.76 -3.92
N SER A 247 -0.06 30.56 -4.10
CA SER A 247 -1.49 30.32 -3.96
C SER A 247 -1.86 29.66 -2.63
N GLU A 248 -0.88 29.37 -1.78
CA GLU A 248 -1.01 28.67 -0.49
C GLU A 248 -1.76 27.32 -0.63
N VAL A 249 -1.50 26.59 -1.71
CA VAL A 249 -2.15 25.31 -2.03
C VAL A 249 -1.21 24.15 -1.72
N LEU A 250 -1.68 23.21 -0.88
CA LEU A 250 -1.00 21.96 -0.57
C LEU A 250 -1.70 20.79 -1.26
N LEU A 251 -0.93 19.98 -2.00
CA LEU A 251 -1.37 18.73 -2.60
C LEU A 251 -0.68 17.58 -1.84
N PRO A 252 -1.34 16.94 -0.87
CA PRO A 252 -0.72 15.99 0.06
C PRO A 252 -0.43 14.60 -0.55
N GLY A 253 -0.75 14.38 -1.82
CA GLY A 253 -0.89 13.02 -2.37
C GLY A 253 -1.91 12.23 -1.56
N ASP A 254 -1.55 11.00 -1.20
CA ASP A 254 -2.36 10.08 -0.39
C ASP A 254 -2.09 10.16 1.11
N ASN A 255 -1.24 11.08 1.55
CA ASN A 255 -0.97 11.24 2.98
C ASN A 255 -2.17 11.85 3.70
N TYR A 256 -3.14 12.40 2.96
CA TYR A 256 -4.44 12.78 3.46
C TYR A 256 -5.52 12.52 2.41
N TYR A 257 -6.60 11.87 2.84
CA TYR A 257 -7.89 11.79 2.16
C TYR A 257 -8.98 11.62 3.21
N ARG A 258 -10.25 11.82 2.84
CA ARG A 258 -11.37 11.79 3.82
C ARG A 258 -11.83 10.36 4.16
N ALA A 259 -10.95 9.53 4.70
CA ALA A 259 -11.26 8.22 5.26
C ALA A 259 -10.08 7.74 6.10
N PHE A 260 -10.29 6.86 7.09
CA PHE A 260 -9.17 6.29 7.84
C PHE A 260 -8.19 5.58 6.87
N PRO A 261 -6.88 5.84 6.97
CA PRO A 261 -5.92 5.34 6.00
C PRO A 261 -5.69 3.84 6.11
N ASN A 262 -5.30 3.23 4.98
CA ASN A 262 -4.71 1.90 4.99
C ASN A 262 -3.28 1.96 5.54
N LEU A 263 -3.11 1.78 6.86
CA LEU A 263 -1.78 1.48 7.45
C LEU A 263 -1.29 0.07 7.07
N TYR A 264 -2.19 -0.72 6.48
CA TYR A 264 -1.94 -1.89 5.65
C TYR A 264 -3.12 -2.06 4.70
N THR A 265 -2.85 -2.41 3.44
CA THR A 265 -3.90 -2.73 2.47
C THR A 265 -4.12 -4.23 2.39
N ILE A 266 -5.39 -4.67 2.43
CA ILE A 266 -5.73 -6.10 2.52
C ILE A 266 -5.47 -6.89 1.23
N ARG A 267 -5.21 -6.21 0.10
CA ARG A 267 -4.65 -6.86 -1.10
C ARG A 267 -3.21 -7.37 -0.89
N GLY A 268 -2.53 -6.87 0.13
CA GLY A 268 -1.16 -7.25 0.50
C GLY A 268 -0.12 -6.30 -0.08
N THR A 269 0.62 -5.63 0.80
CA THR A 269 1.82 -4.85 0.48
C THR A 269 2.80 -4.98 1.64
N SER A 270 3.97 -4.36 1.53
CA SER A 270 4.78 -4.10 2.72
C SER A 270 4.07 -3.18 3.71
N PRO A 271 4.42 -3.27 5.01
CA PRO A 271 3.92 -2.35 6.02
C PRO A 271 4.16 -0.89 5.63
N ARG A 272 3.22 0.01 5.93
CA ARG A 272 3.39 1.44 5.68
C ARG A 272 4.36 2.05 6.72
N PRO A 273 5.18 3.06 6.37
CA PRO A 273 6.08 3.73 7.29
C PRO A 273 5.31 4.71 8.20
N VAL A 274 4.57 4.18 9.17
CA VAL A 274 3.62 4.95 10.01
C VAL A 274 4.27 6.14 10.74
N ASP A 275 5.49 5.96 11.24
CA ASP A 275 6.21 7.03 11.94
C ASP A 275 6.66 8.16 11.00
N ASP A 276 7.03 7.82 9.76
CA ASP A 276 7.30 8.83 8.73
C ASP A 276 6.01 9.52 8.28
N TRP A 277 4.89 8.80 8.17
CA TRP A 277 3.59 9.39 7.84
C TRP A 277 3.22 10.50 8.82
N ILE A 278 3.38 10.24 10.13
CA ILE A 278 3.13 11.22 11.18
C ILE A 278 4.02 12.46 10.99
N ARG A 279 5.32 12.27 10.69
CA ARG A 279 6.25 13.37 10.42
C ARG A 279 5.89 14.17 9.16
N SER A 280 5.48 13.48 8.09
CA SER A 280 5.02 14.08 6.85
C SER A 280 3.79 14.96 7.07
N LEU A 281 2.82 14.50 7.87
CA LEU A 281 1.66 15.29 8.26
C LEU A 281 2.04 16.50 9.11
N ASP A 282 3.01 16.37 10.02
CA ASP A 282 3.51 17.49 10.81
C ASP A 282 4.20 18.56 9.92
N ARG A 283 4.93 18.16 8.88
CA ARG A 283 5.48 19.09 7.87
C ARG A 283 4.39 19.81 7.09
N MET A 284 3.37 19.08 6.64
CA MET A 284 2.22 19.66 5.93
C MET A 284 1.46 20.69 6.79
N ARG A 285 1.28 20.40 8.09
CA ARG A 285 0.63 21.31 9.05
C ARG A 285 1.43 22.60 9.23
N ALA A 286 2.76 22.52 9.26
CA ALA A 286 3.63 23.68 9.44
C ALA A 286 3.49 24.70 8.29
N LEU A 287 3.08 24.28 7.10
CA LEU A 287 2.85 25.17 5.94
C LEU A 287 1.63 26.08 6.11
N SER A 288 0.69 25.75 7.00
CA SER A 288 -0.57 26.49 7.20
C SER A 288 -1.32 26.80 5.88
N PRO A 289 -1.60 25.78 5.05
CA PRO A 289 -2.15 25.97 3.71
C PRO A 289 -3.55 26.59 3.74
N ARG A 290 -3.85 27.44 2.76
CA ARG A 290 -5.20 27.99 2.54
C ARG A 290 -6.10 26.99 1.84
N HIS A 291 -5.52 26.13 1.00
CA HIS A 291 -6.23 25.10 0.24
C HIS A 291 -5.49 23.76 0.35
N LEU A 292 -6.25 22.68 0.59
CA LEU A 292 -5.76 21.30 0.59
C LEU A 292 -6.43 20.55 -0.56
N VAL A 293 -5.64 20.01 -1.48
CA VAL A 293 -6.12 19.34 -2.70
C VAL A 293 -5.57 17.91 -2.75
N PRO A 294 -6.21 16.94 -2.08
CA PRO A 294 -5.78 15.56 -2.06
C PRO A 294 -5.96 14.84 -3.40
N SER A 295 -5.14 13.81 -3.63
CA SER A 295 -5.24 12.92 -4.79
C SER A 295 -6.45 12.00 -4.72
N HIS A 296 -7.18 11.98 -3.60
CA HIS A 296 -8.46 11.30 -3.45
C HIS A 296 -9.46 12.18 -2.71
N THR A 297 -10.76 11.89 -2.87
CA THR A 297 -11.86 12.62 -2.22
C THR A 297 -11.92 14.13 -2.60
N VAL A 298 -12.45 14.99 -1.74
CA VAL A 298 -12.71 16.42 -2.06
C VAL A 298 -11.66 17.38 -1.47
N PRO A 299 -11.38 18.50 -2.14
CA PRO A 299 -10.58 19.58 -1.58
C PRO A 299 -11.19 20.24 -0.34
N ILE A 300 -10.34 20.83 0.50
CA ILE A 300 -10.72 21.63 1.67
C ILE A 300 -10.12 23.02 1.51
N SER A 301 -10.87 24.06 1.87
CA SER A 301 -10.40 25.45 1.85
C SER A 301 -10.65 26.13 3.19
N GLY A 302 -9.69 26.94 3.64
CA GLY A 302 -9.68 27.61 4.94
C GLY A 302 -8.61 27.04 5.87
N GLN A 303 -7.67 27.89 6.27
CA GLN A 303 -6.49 27.49 7.06
C GLN A 303 -6.86 26.76 8.36
N ASP A 304 -7.84 27.28 9.12
CA ASP A 304 -8.27 26.65 10.37
C ASP A 304 -8.90 25.27 10.16
N LEU A 305 -9.71 25.13 9.10
CA LEU A 305 -10.36 23.86 8.77
C LEU A 305 -9.31 22.82 8.37
N ILE A 306 -8.35 23.21 7.54
CA ILE A 306 -7.26 22.33 7.10
C ILE A 306 -6.34 21.97 8.26
N GLY A 307 -5.96 22.95 9.08
CA GLY A 307 -5.15 22.72 10.27
C GLY A 307 -5.81 21.75 11.24
N ALA A 308 -7.12 21.89 11.46
CA ALA A 308 -7.89 20.96 12.28
C ALA A 308 -8.01 19.56 11.66
N ALA A 309 -8.21 19.47 10.34
CA ALA A 309 -8.32 18.21 9.61
C ALA A 309 -6.99 17.42 9.63
N LEU A 310 -5.88 18.05 9.25
CA LEU A 310 -4.55 17.43 9.29
C LEU A 310 -4.14 17.04 10.70
N THR A 311 -4.45 17.86 11.71
CA THR A 311 -4.17 17.54 13.12
C THR A 311 -4.93 16.29 13.55
N ARG A 312 -6.24 16.22 13.31
CA ARG A 312 -7.06 15.08 13.70
C ARG A 312 -6.63 13.81 12.97
N TYR A 313 -6.38 13.89 11.66
CA TYR A 313 -5.90 12.76 10.86
C TYR A 313 -4.60 12.17 11.40
N ARG A 314 -3.61 13.05 11.63
CA ARG A 314 -2.31 12.73 12.22
C ARG A 314 -2.42 12.11 13.61
N ASP A 315 -3.29 12.66 14.45
CA ASP A 315 -3.50 12.16 15.82
C ASP A 315 -4.22 10.81 15.84
N GLY A 316 -5.14 10.56 14.89
CA GLY A 316 -5.79 9.26 14.71
C GLY A 316 -4.80 8.15 14.36
N ILE A 317 -3.88 8.42 13.42
CA ILE A 317 -2.80 7.50 13.04
C ILE A 317 -1.88 7.23 14.24
N GLN A 318 -1.37 8.29 14.88
CA GLN A 318 -0.48 8.14 16.03
C GLN A 318 -1.18 7.38 17.17
N TRP A 319 -2.45 7.64 17.44
CA TRP A 319 -3.19 6.95 18.49
C TRP A 319 -3.18 5.44 18.28
N VAL A 320 -3.52 4.96 17.08
CA VAL A 320 -3.50 3.52 16.78
C VAL A 320 -2.11 2.95 17.00
N ARG A 321 -1.07 3.62 16.49
CA ARG A 321 0.33 3.21 16.69
C ARG A 321 0.71 3.12 18.17
N ASP A 322 0.43 4.15 18.94
CA ASP A 322 0.78 4.24 20.36
C ASP A 322 0.02 3.20 21.19
N ARG A 323 -1.25 2.94 20.85
CA ARG A 323 -2.06 1.91 21.52
C ARG A 323 -1.57 0.51 21.23
N VAL A 324 -1.13 0.22 20.01
CA VAL A 324 -0.51 -1.08 19.67
C VAL A 324 0.76 -1.26 20.49
N VAL A 325 1.70 -0.30 20.41
CA VAL A 325 2.99 -0.39 21.12
C VAL A 325 2.80 -0.53 22.63
N ALA A 326 1.93 0.29 23.23
CA ALA A 326 1.68 0.25 24.67
C ALA A 326 1.06 -1.08 25.12
N GLN A 327 0.14 -1.64 24.34
CA GLN A 327 -0.52 -2.90 24.69
C GLN A 327 0.38 -4.12 24.45
N ALA A 328 1.16 -4.12 23.36
CA ALA A 328 2.15 -5.15 23.10
C ALA A 328 3.21 -5.20 24.22
N ASN A 329 3.72 -4.04 24.64
CA ASN A 329 4.64 -3.95 25.79
C ASN A 329 4.02 -4.40 27.12
N ALA A 330 2.69 -4.37 27.22
CA ALA A 330 1.95 -4.89 28.37
C ALA A 330 1.63 -6.39 28.25
N GLY A 331 2.08 -7.07 27.20
CA GLY A 331 1.84 -8.49 26.94
C GLY A 331 0.41 -8.81 26.49
N VAL A 332 -0.34 -7.83 26.00
CA VAL A 332 -1.69 -8.05 25.46
C VAL A 332 -1.56 -8.76 24.10
N PRO A 333 -2.26 -9.89 23.87
CA PRO A 333 -2.22 -10.59 22.59
C PRO A 333 -2.75 -9.72 21.43
N VAL A 334 -2.11 -9.80 20.26
CA VAL A 334 -2.44 -8.97 19.09
C VAL A 334 -3.91 -9.04 18.67
N ASP A 335 -4.55 -10.21 18.79
CA ASP A 335 -5.98 -10.36 18.50
C ASP A 335 -6.86 -9.50 19.40
N ARG A 336 -6.50 -9.37 20.69
CA ARG A 336 -7.20 -8.51 21.65
C ARG A 336 -6.92 -7.03 21.36
N ILE A 337 -5.66 -6.69 21.04
CA ILE A 337 -5.29 -5.32 20.64
C ILE A 337 -6.14 -4.87 19.45
N ALA A 338 -6.25 -5.72 18.42
CA ALA A 338 -6.98 -5.43 17.21
C ALA A 338 -8.49 -5.31 17.46
N GLU A 339 -9.09 -6.26 18.19
CA GLU A 339 -10.54 -6.29 18.44
C GLU A 339 -11.01 -5.11 19.31
N GLU A 340 -10.20 -4.70 20.28
CA GLU A 340 -10.52 -3.61 21.22
C GLU A 340 -10.06 -2.22 20.71
N MET A 341 -9.41 -2.16 19.54
CA MET A 341 -8.90 -0.91 18.99
C MET A 341 -10.05 0.08 18.73
N SER A 342 -9.92 1.25 19.33
CA SER A 342 -10.90 2.34 19.28
C SER A 342 -10.17 3.67 19.23
N LEU A 343 -10.86 4.75 18.88
CA LEU A 343 -10.31 6.10 18.86
C LEU A 343 -10.90 6.94 20.01
N PRO A 344 -10.19 7.97 20.52
CA PRO A 344 -10.80 8.99 21.37
C PRO A 344 -12.04 9.56 20.72
N ARG A 345 -13.12 9.81 21.47
CA ARG A 345 -14.43 10.18 20.90
C ARG A 345 -14.38 11.30 19.84
N GLY A 346 -13.65 12.38 20.13
CA GLY A 346 -13.52 13.51 19.20
C GLY A 346 -12.76 13.19 17.90
N LEU A 347 -11.94 12.13 17.88
CA LEU A 347 -11.33 11.59 16.66
C LEU A 347 -12.24 10.57 15.97
N ALA A 348 -12.96 9.74 16.75
CA ALA A 348 -13.87 8.73 16.23
C ALA A 348 -15.06 9.32 15.43
N GLU A 349 -15.46 10.54 15.77
CA GLU A 349 -16.55 11.27 15.10
C GLU A 349 -16.07 12.07 13.87
N ASP A 350 -14.76 12.11 13.58
CA ASP A 350 -14.24 12.79 12.40
C ASP A 350 -14.48 11.96 11.13
N PRO A 351 -15.15 12.50 10.09
CA PRO A 351 -15.34 11.80 8.82
C PRO A 351 -14.03 11.35 8.14
N ALA A 352 -12.93 12.09 8.30
CA ALA A 352 -11.63 11.73 7.76
C ALA A 352 -10.97 10.54 8.50
N LEU A 353 -11.55 10.09 9.62
CA LEU A 353 -11.12 8.90 10.36
C LEU A 353 -12.19 7.80 10.37
N ALA A 354 -13.25 7.96 9.56
CA ALA A 354 -14.23 6.89 9.36
C ALA A 354 -13.56 5.70 8.65
N PRO A 355 -13.70 4.46 9.15
CA PRO A 355 -13.01 3.28 8.63
C PRO A 355 -13.69 2.74 7.37
N LEU A 356 -13.80 3.59 6.35
CA LEU A 356 -14.43 3.31 5.07
C LEU A 356 -13.45 2.76 4.03
N TYR A 357 -12.14 3.04 4.19
CA TYR A 357 -11.10 2.49 3.33
C TYR A 357 -10.12 1.63 4.12
N GLY A 358 -9.35 2.23 5.03
CA GLY A 358 -8.64 1.52 6.09
C GLY A 358 -9.52 1.20 7.28
N GLN A 359 -9.01 0.34 8.17
CA GLN A 359 -9.71 -0.09 9.37
C GLN A 359 -8.71 -0.26 10.53
N LEU A 360 -9.18 0.02 11.74
CA LEU A 360 -8.34 0.09 12.93
C LEU A 360 -7.73 -1.26 13.31
N ASP A 361 -8.48 -2.35 13.16
CA ASP A 361 -8.09 -3.69 13.61
C ASP A 361 -7.00 -4.31 12.72
N TRP A 362 -7.12 -4.28 11.40
CA TRP A 362 -6.03 -4.72 10.52
C TRP A 362 -4.83 -3.77 10.56
N SER A 363 -5.05 -2.49 10.81
CA SER A 363 -3.95 -1.53 11.03
C SER A 363 -3.18 -1.85 12.31
N ALA A 364 -3.89 -2.23 13.38
CA ALA A 364 -3.26 -2.67 14.62
C ALA A 364 -2.40 -3.92 14.42
N ARG A 365 -2.93 -4.91 13.67
CA ARG A 365 -2.19 -6.13 13.29
C ARG A 365 -0.94 -5.81 12.48
N ALA A 366 -1.06 -4.94 11.49
CA ALA A 366 0.06 -4.57 10.63
C ALA A 366 1.17 -3.83 11.39
N ILE A 367 0.82 -2.91 12.28
CA ILE A 367 1.80 -2.22 13.12
C ILE A 367 2.51 -3.21 14.04
N TYR A 368 1.77 -4.16 14.62
CA TYR A 368 2.37 -5.22 15.44
C TYR A 368 3.35 -6.07 14.62
N ASP A 369 2.91 -6.60 13.48
CA ASP A 369 3.70 -7.47 12.61
C ASP A 369 4.95 -6.75 12.06
N ALA A 370 4.84 -5.46 11.71
CA ALA A 370 5.97 -4.67 11.23
C ALA A 370 7.11 -4.52 12.26
N HIS A 371 6.79 -4.58 13.56
CA HIS A 371 7.76 -4.37 14.63
C HIS A 371 8.19 -5.66 15.34
N LEU A 372 7.27 -6.62 15.48
CA LEU A 372 7.47 -7.84 16.28
C LEU A 372 7.34 -9.12 15.45
N GLY A 373 6.87 -9.03 14.20
CA GLY A 373 6.61 -10.15 13.32
C GLY A 373 5.34 -10.92 13.66
N TRP A 374 5.20 -12.08 13.02
CA TRP A 374 4.01 -12.93 13.08
C TRP A 374 3.79 -13.59 14.45
N PHE A 375 4.85 -13.78 15.23
CA PHE A 375 4.81 -14.53 16.48
C PHE A 375 4.37 -13.63 17.64
N ASP A 376 3.23 -13.96 18.25
CA ASP A 376 2.61 -13.16 19.32
C ASP A 376 3.18 -13.42 20.72
N GLY A 377 4.24 -14.23 20.83
CA GLY A 377 4.90 -14.58 22.08
C GLY A 377 4.25 -15.72 22.86
N ARG A 378 3.11 -16.26 22.41
CA ARG A 378 2.44 -17.38 23.09
C ARG A 378 3.01 -18.72 22.63
N PRO A 379 3.56 -19.57 23.51
CA PRO A 379 4.22 -20.81 23.10
C PRO A 379 3.27 -21.79 22.39
N GLU A 380 1.96 -21.76 22.67
CA GLU A 380 0.97 -22.59 21.99
C GLU A 380 0.74 -22.21 20.51
N THR A 381 1.07 -20.99 20.10
CA THR A 381 0.94 -20.54 18.69
C THR A 381 2.23 -20.80 17.88
N LEU A 382 3.31 -21.22 18.55
CA LEU A 382 4.61 -21.43 17.91
C LEU A 382 4.67 -22.72 17.07
N TYR A 383 3.99 -23.77 17.53
CA TYR A 383 3.93 -25.08 16.87
C TYR A 383 2.47 -25.53 16.74
N PRO A 384 1.66 -24.84 15.93
CA PRO A 384 0.25 -25.14 15.82
C PRO A 384 0.03 -26.52 15.20
N VAL A 385 -1.06 -27.18 15.60
CA VAL A 385 -1.58 -28.33 14.88
C VAL A 385 -2.05 -27.85 13.51
N ALA A 386 -1.83 -28.66 12.45
CA ALA A 386 -2.30 -28.35 11.11
C ALA A 386 -3.80 -28.02 11.09
N ALA A 387 -4.20 -27.00 10.33
CA ALA A 387 -5.53 -26.41 10.40
C ALA A 387 -6.65 -27.40 10.03
N ASP A 388 -6.40 -28.24 9.02
CA ASP A 388 -7.29 -29.33 8.60
C ASP A 388 -7.51 -30.37 9.72
N VAL A 389 -6.44 -30.74 10.45
CA VAL A 389 -6.52 -31.65 11.59
C VAL A 389 -7.29 -31.03 12.76
N VAL A 390 -7.09 -29.73 13.02
CA VAL A 390 -7.88 -28.99 14.03
C VAL A 390 -9.35 -28.98 13.63
N ALA A 391 -9.65 -28.70 12.36
CA ALA A 391 -11.01 -28.65 11.83
C ALA A 391 -11.72 -30.01 11.98
N GLU A 392 -11.10 -31.09 11.51
CA GLU A 392 -11.66 -32.45 11.59
C GLU A 392 -11.97 -32.86 13.05
N ARG A 393 -11.03 -32.64 13.97
CA ARG A 393 -11.23 -32.98 15.39
C ARG A 393 -12.30 -32.12 16.03
N SER A 394 -12.38 -30.84 15.69
CA SER A 394 -13.39 -29.91 16.20
C SER A 394 -14.79 -30.31 15.75
N VAL A 395 -14.98 -30.57 14.45
CA VAL A 395 -16.27 -31.05 13.91
C VAL A 395 -16.71 -32.34 14.60
N ARG A 396 -15.79 -33.29 14.83
CA ARG A 396 -16.09 -34.53 15.55
C ARG A 396 -16.54 -34.28 16.99
N MET A 397 -15.86 -33.39 17.73
CA MET A 397 -16.23 -33.03 19.10
C MET A 397 -17.57 -32.28 19.18
N MET A 398 -17.92 -31.50 18.14
CA MET A 398 -19.17 -30.77 18.03
C MET A 398 -20.37 -31.64 17.61
N GLY A 399 -20.20 -32.97 17.50
CA GLY A 399 -21.29 -33.89 17.14
C GLY A 399 -21.38 -34.23 15.66
N GLY A 400 -20.34 -33.91 14.87
CA GLY A 400 -20.25 -34.24 13.44
C GLY A 400 -20.84 -33.18 12.52
N ARG A 401 -20.75 -33.44 11.20
CA ARG A 401 -21.12 -32.50 10.13
C ARG A 401 -22.50 -31.87 10.34
N GLU A 402 -23.54 -32.68 10.51
CA GLU A 402 -24.92 -32.20 10.55
C GLU A 402 -25.20 -31.31 11.77
N ALA A 403 -24.58 -31.60 12.92
CA ALA A 403 -24.72 -30.78 14.12
C ALA A 403 -24.10 -29.38 13.90
N VAL A 404 -22.89 -29.33 13.35
CA VAL A 404 -22.19 -28.06 13.04
C VAL A 404 -22.92 -27.27 11.96
N LEU A 405 -23.42 -27.93 10.91
CA LEU A 405 -24.18 -27.28 9.85
C LEU A 405 -25.50 -26.70 10.37
N SER A 406 -26.21 -27.45 11.22
CA SER A 406 -27.41 -26.96 11.89
C SER A 406 -27.11 -25.72 12.75
N ALA A 407 -26.03 -25.75 13.52
CA ALA A 407 -25.58 -24.63 14.35
C ALA A 407 -25.19 -23.41 13.50
N ALA A 408 -24.55 -23.61 12.34
CA ALA A 408 -24.22 -22.51 11.43
C ALA A 408 -25.50 -21.84 10.88
N ARG A 409 -26.49 -22.64 10.47
CA ARG A 409 -27.79 -22.14 9.99
C ARG A 409 -28.57 -21.43 11.09
N GLU A 410 -28.46 -21.90 12.33
CA GLU A 410 -29.05 -21.24 13.51
C GLU A 410 -28.39 -19.89 13.77
N ALA A 411 -27.05 -19.83 13.80
CA ALA A 411 -26.31 -18.58 13.97
C ALA A 411 -26.69 -17.52 12.93
N ARG A 412 -26.91 -17.91 11.66
CA ARG A 412 -27.43 -16.99 10.63
C ARG A 412 -28.83 -16.45 10.98
N ARG A 413 -29.75 -17.32 11.42
CA ARG A 413 -31.11 -16.91 11.82
C ARG A 413 -31.11 -15.99 13.04
N GLU A 414 -30.11 -16.11 13.91
CA GLU A 414 -29.91 -15.26 15.09
C GLU A 414 -29.10 -13.99 14.79
N ALA A 415 -28.83 -13.69 13.52
CA ALA A 415 -28.04 -12.53 13.07
C ALA A 415 -26.58 -12.52 13.59
N ASP A 416 -25.97 -13.70 13.75
CA ASP A 416 -24.53 -13.90 13.97
C ASP A 416 -23.85 -14.56 12.76
N PRO A 417 -23.74 -13.87 11.62
CA PRO A 417 -23.18 -14.43 10.40
C PRO A 417 -21.66 -14.65 10.48
N ARG A 418 -20.95 -13.94 11.37
CA ARG A 418 -19.50 -14.16 11.56
C ARG A 418 -19.25 -15.51 12.22
N TRP A 419 -20.06 -15.88 13.21
CA TRP A 419 -19.98 -17.21 13.81
C TRP A 419 -20.43 -18.31 12.84
N ALA A 420 -21.51 -18.08 12.09
CA ALA A 420 -21.94 -19.01 11.05
C ALA A 420 -20.83 -19.26 10.01
N LEU A 421 -20.16 -18.19 9.55
CA LEU A 421 -19.06 -18.28 8.60
C LEU A 421 -17.90 -19.12 9.18
N HIS A 422 -17.58 -18.94 10.46
CA HIS A 422 -16.57 -19.74 11.14
C HIS A 422 -16.93 -21.24 11.13
N LEU A 423 -18.17 -21.60 11.47
CA LEU A 423 -18.62 -23.00 11.50
C LEU A 423 -18.64 -23.63 10.10
N LEU A 424 -19.10 -22.92 9.07
CA LEU A 424 -19.07 -23.42 7.69
C LEU A 424 -17.63 -23.58 7.17
N THR A 425 -16.75 -22.64 7.52
CA THR A 425 -15.31 -22.73 7.21
C THR A 425 -14.68 -23.94 7.87
N LEU A 426 -15.01 -24.21 9.14
CA LEU A 426 -14.56 -25.40 9.85
C LEU A 426 -14.99 -26.69 9.14
N LEU A 427 -16.24 -26.75 8.65
CA LEU A 427 -16.71 -27.91 7.87
C LEU A 427 -15.97 -28.07 6.54
N ARG A 428 -15.71 -26.98 5.83
CA ARG A 428 -14.94 -26.99 4.58
C ARG A 428 -13.52 -27.49 4.82
N ASP A 429 -12.84 -26.93 5.81
CA ASP A 429 -11.44 -27.24 6.10
C ASP A 429 -11.28 -28.67 6.65
N ALA A 430 -12.34 -29.23 7.26
CA ALA A 430 -12.44 -30.64 7.63
C ALA A 430 -12.78 -31.58 6.46
N GLY A 431 -12.88 -31.08 5.21
CA GLY A 431 -13.32 -31.85 4.04
C GLY A 431 -14.77 -32.34 4.13
N SER A 432 -15.56 -31.79 5.05
CA SER A 432 -16.94 -32.22 5.36
C SER A 432 -18.00 -31.35 4.71
N LEU A 433 -17.62 -30.25 4.04
CA LEU A 433 -18.47 -29.40 3.22
C LEU A 433 -17.83 -29.25 1.83
N ASP A 434 -18.57 -29.61 0.79
CA ASP A 434 -18.16 -29.35 -0.59
C ASP A 434 -18.26 -27.85 -0.85
N ALA A 435 -17.11 -27.22 -1.14
CA ALA A 435 -17.00 -25.81 -1.48
C ALA A 435 -16.57 -25.60 -2.94
N THR A 436 -16.72 -26.64 -3.79
CA THR A 436 -16.55 -26.47 -5.23
C THR A 436 -17.59 -25.46 -5.75
N ALA A 437 -17.18 -24.64 -6.72
CA ALA A 437 -18.02 -23.55 -7.22
C ALA A 437 -19.40 -24.07 -7.66
N GLY A 438 -20.46 -23.42 -7.17
CA GLY A 438 -21.84 -23.77 -7.48
C GLY A 438 -22.40 -25.02 -6.76
N SER A 439 -21.63 -25.68 -5.90
CA SER A 439 -22.15 -26.71 -4.99
C SER A 439 -23.10 -26.12 -3.94
N GLU A 440 -23.86 -26.95 -3.23
CA GLU A 440 -24.73 -26.50 -2.14
C GLU A 440 -23.92 -25.84 -1.01
N GLY A 441 -22.79 -26.44 -0.62
CA GLY A 441 -21.95 -25.89 0.44
C GLY A 441 -21.25 -24.58 0.05
N ALA A 442 -20.84 -24.44 -1.20
CA ALA A 442 -20.33 -23.16 -1.72
C ALA A 442 -21.40 -22.07 -1.70
N ARG A 443 -22.66 -22.37 -2.06
CA ARG A 443 -23.76 -21.41 -1.94
C ARG A 443 -24.02 -21.00 -0.49
N GLU A 444 -23.97 -21.95 0.44
CA GLU A 444 -24.18 -21.65 1.86
C GLU A 444 -23.06 -20.75 2.44
N LEU A 445 -21.81 -21.00 2.07
CA LEU A 445 -20.68 -20.10 2.37
C LEU A 445 -20.87 -18.72 1.73
N ALA A 446 -21.24 -18.67 0.44
CA ALA A 446 -21.43 -17.42 -0.29
C ALA A 446 -22.53 -16.55 0.31
N ASP A 447 -23.66 -17.14 0.68
CA ASP A 447 -24.75 -16.42 1.33
C ASP A 447 -24.34 -15.91 2.71
N THR A 448 -23.55 -16.69 3.45
CA THR A 448 -23.04 -16.26 4.77
C THR A 448 -22.02 -15.14 4.66
N LEU A 449 -21.14 -15.16 3.66
CA LEU A 449 -20.24 -14.04 3.36
C LEU A 449 -21.02 -12.77 3.01
N ALA A 450 -22.09 -12.90 2.21
CA ALA A 450 -22.97 -11.78 1.90
C ALA A 450 -23.68 -11.24 3.15
N ASP A 451 -24.13 -12.11 4.07
CA ASP A 451 -24.71 -11.68 5.34
C ASP A 451 -23.70 -10.90 6.21
N VAL A 452 -22.44 -11.35 6.29
CA VAL A 452 -21.39 -10.58 6.98
C VAL A 452 -21.20 -9.22 6.30
N ALA A 453 -21.17 -9.19 4.96
CA ALA A 453 -20.97 -7.96 4.20
C ALA A 453 -22.05 -6.90 4.49
N GLN A 454 -23.30 -7.29 4.82
CA GLN A 454 -24.38 -6.35 5.14
C GLN A 454 -24.09 -5.45 6.35
N ALA A 455 -23.21 -5.85 7.25
CA ALA A 455 -22.80 -5.04 8.40
C ALA A 455 -21.49 -4.26 8.17
N VAL A 456 -20.81 -4.47 7.05
CA VAL A 456 -19.48 -3.90 6.78
C VAL A 456 -19.60 -2.64 5.93
N GLY A 457 -19.36 -1.46 6.50
CA GLY A 457 -19.27 -0.20 5.76
C GLY A 457 -17.89 0.09 5.15
N ASN A 458 -16.88 -0.72 5.44
CA ASN A 458 -15.57 -0.58 4.82
C ASN A 458 -15.60 -1.09 3.37
N SER A 459 -15.25 -0.26 2.39
CA SER A 459 -15.32 -0.60 0.96
C SER A 459 -14.43 -1.79 0.61
N ASN A 460 -13.20 -1.82 1.15
CA ASN A 460 -12.22 -2.87 0.89
C ASN A 460 -12.70 -4.21 1.45
N GLY A 461 -13.13 -4.23 2.72
CA GLY A 461 -13.63 -5.44 3.37
C GLY A 461 -14.93 -5.95 2.77
N ARG A 462 -15.85 -5.03 2.44
CA ARG A 462 -17.14 -5.36 1.80
C ARG A 462 -16.94 -5.91 0.39
N GLY A 463 -16.09 -5.27 -0.42
CA GLY A 463 -15.71 -5.76 -1.74
C GLY A 463 -15.15 -7.18 -1.65
N TYR A 464 -14.22 -7.42 -0.72
CA TYR A 464 -13.59 -8.73 -0.56
C TYR A 464 -14.59 -9.84 -0.23
N LEU A 465 -15.52 -9.58 0.70
CA LEU A 465 -16.55 -10.54 1.09
C LEU A 465 -17.51 -10.86 -0.07
N LEU A 466 -17.97 -9.83 -0.78
CA LEU A 466 -18.94 -9.98 -1.87
C LEU A 466 -18.31 -10.62 -3.11
N GLU A 467 -17.07 -10.28 -3.45
CA GLU A 467 -16.35 -10.93 -4.55
C GLU A 467 -16.07 -12.40 -4.22
N SER A 468 -15.60 -12.72 -3.02
CA SER A 468 -15.42 -14.12 -2.62
C SER A 468 -16.75 -14.91 -2.60
N ALA A 469 -17.86 -14.26 -2.26
CA ALA A 469 -19.18 -14.87 -2.41
C ALA A 469 -19.57 -15.10 -3.89
N HIS A 470 -19.17 -14.20 -4.79
CA HIS A 470 -19.34 -14.39 -6.23
C HIS A 470 -18.52 -15.59 -6.73
N GLU A 471 -17.24 -15.66 -6.37
CA GLU A 471 -16.33 -16.76 -6.76
C GLU A 471 -16.84 -18.14 -6.31
N LEU A 472 -17.39 -18.24 -5.09
CA LEU A 472 -18.01 -19.49 -4.61
C LEU A 472 -19.25 -19.91 -5.44
N ARG A 473 -19.97 -18.95 -6.03
CA ARG A 473 -21.16 -19.22 -6.85
C ARG A 473 -20.82 -19.54 -8.30
N ALA A 474 -19.87 -18.81 -8.88
CA ALA A 474 -19.59 -18.80 -10.32
C ALA A 474 -18.24 -19.42 -10.71
N GLY A 475 -17.35 -19.63 -9.75
CA GLY A 475 -15.94 -19.97 -9.98
C GLY A 475 -15.05 -18.73 -9.92
N GLU A 476 -13.75 -18.94 -9.67
CA GLU A 476 -12.77 -17.86 -9.77
C GLU A 476 -12.61 -17.43 -11.22
N ALA A 477 -12.63 -16.12 -11.47
CA ALA A 477 -12.31 -15.57 -12.77
C ALA A 477 -10.80 -15.63 -13.01
N GLU A 478 -10.40 -15.79 -14.27
CA GLU A 478 -8.99 -15.67 -14.65
C GLU A 478 -8.46 -14.29 -14.27
N PRO A 479 -7.34 -14.18 -13.54
CA PRO A 479 -6.83 -12.90 -13.09
C PRO A 479 -6.47 -11.99 -14.28
N LEU A 480 -7.00 -10.76 -14.28
CA LEU A 480 -6.58 -9.74 -15.24
C LEU A 480 -5.20 -9.22 -14.86
N VAL A 481 -4.16 -9.79 -15.48
CA VAL A 481 -2.78 -9.30 -15.36
C VAL A 481 -2.54 -8.28 -16.48
N PRO A 482 -2.40 -6.97 -16.19
CA PRO A 482 -2.21 -5.96 -17.23
C PRO A 482 -0.96 -6.26 -18.06
N ARG A 483 -1.04 -6.13 -19.38
CA ARG A 483 0.16 -6.24 -20.20
C ARG A 483 0.99 -4.98 -19.99
N PRO A 484 2.24 -5.08 -19.55
CA PRO A 484 3.07 -3.89 -19.41
C PRO A 484 3.26 -3.25 -20.80
N ALA A 485 3.15 -1.94 -20.87
CA ALA A 485 3.46 -1.23 -22.12
C ALA A 485 4.91 -1.50 -22.53
N PRO A 486 5.22 -1.54 -23.84
CA PRO A 486 6.61 -1.70 -24.31
C PRO A 486 7.56 -0.69 -23.66
N SER A 487 7.15 0.58 -23.55
CA SER A 487 7.93 1.65 -22.91
C SER A 487 8.20 1.42 -21.43
N MET A 488 7.27 0.79 -20.71
CA MET A 488 7.43 0.40 -19.31
C MET A 488 8.44 -0.76 -19.20
N LEU A 489 8.32 -1.77 -20.07
CA LEU A 489 9.22 -2.92 -20.07
C LEU A 489 10.67 -2.52 -20.28
N ASP A 490 10.95 -1.70 -21.29
CA ASP A 490 12.32 -1.27 -21.60
C ASP A 490 13.00 -0.54 -20.43
N ALA A 491 12.21 0.06 -19.54
CA ALA A 491 12.69 0.85 -18.43
C ALA A 491 12.89 0.03 -17.13
N VAL A 492 12.40 -1.22 -17.09
CA VAL A 492 12.64 -2.15 -15.96
C VAL A 492 14.04 -2.78 -16.11
N PRO A 493 14.89 -2.71 -15.08
CA PRO A 493 16.20 -3.36 -15.09
C PRO A 493 16.11 -4.85 -15.39
N ILE A 494 17.02 -5.39 -16.22
CA ILE A 494 16.96 -6.79 -16.65
C ILE A 494 17.10 -7.77 -15.46
N HIS A 495 17.83 -7.39 -14.41
CA HIS A 495 17.98 -8.22 -13.20
C HIS A 495 16.64 -8.63 -12.57
N GLN A 496 15.62 -7.76 -12.63
CA GLN A 496 14.29 -8.05 -12.07
C GLN A 496 13.62 -9.25 -12.76
N PHE A 497 13.82 -9.41 -14.06
CA PHE A 497 13.28 -10.56 -14.79
C PHE A 497 13.93 -11.87 -14.35
N PHE A 498 15.20 -11.83 -13.95
CA PHE A 498 15.90 -13.00 -13.40
C PHE A 498 15.51 -13.27 -11.94
N GLU A 499 15.28 -12.24 -11.12
CA GLU A 499 14.73 -12.38 -9.77
C GLU A 499 13.33 -13.03 -9.80
N ILE A 500 12.49 -12.66 -10.76
CA ILE A 500 11.20 -13.33 -10.96
C ILE A 500 11.43 -14.76 -11.46
N MET A 501 12.29 -14.97 -12.47
CA MET A 501 12.57 -16.29 -13.04
C MET A 501 12.93 -17.33 -11.97
N VAL A 502 13.77 -17.01 -10.99
CA VAL A 502 14.17 -18.00 -9.95
C VAL A 502 12.99 -18.46 -9.09
N THR A 503 12.00 -17.60 -8.84
CA THR A 503 10.78 -17.96 -8.10
C THR A 503 9.83 -18.85 -8.90
N ARG A 504 10.04 -18.97 -10.22
CA ARG A 504 9.24 -19.80 -11.12
C ARG A 504 9.79 -21.21 -11.30
N LEU A 505 10.92 -21.54 -10.68
CA LEU A 505 11.45 -22.90 -10.67
C LEU A 505 10.39 -23.87 -10.13
N ILE A 506 10.29 -25.04 -10.77
CA ILE A 506 9.56 -26.22 -10.32
C ILE A 506 10.59 -27.09 -9.58
N PRO A 507 10.68 -27.02 -8.24
CA PRO A 507 11.81 -27.58 -7.49
C PRO A 507 11.99 -29.09 -7.70
N GLU A 508 10.89 -29.81 -7.95
CA GLU A 508 10.87 -31.25 -8.19
C GLU A 508 11.68 -31.62 -9.44
N LEU A 509 11.66 -30.77 -10.47
CA LEU A 509 12.40 -31.00 -11.72
C LEU A 509 13.89 -30.62 -11.62
N GLY A 510 14.27 -29.87 -10.57
CA GLY A 510 15.65 -29.42 -10.31
C GLY A 510 16.32 -30.11 -9.12
N SER A 511 15.69 -31.10 -8.50
CA SER A 511 16.16 -31.68 -7.23
C SER A 511 17.48 -32.44 -7.36
N ASP A 512 17.71 -33.12 -8.48
CA ASP A 512 18.93 -33.91 -8.74
C ASP A 512 19.89 -33.25 -9.74
N THR A 513 19.72 -31.95 -10.00
CA THR A 513 20.53 -31.24 -10.99
C THR A 513 21.66 -30.45 -10.35
N HIS A 514 22.71 -30.18 -11.14
CA HIS A 514 23.68 -29.13 -10.88
C HIS A 514 24.15 -28.58 -12.23
N GLU A 515 23.35 -27.67 -12.78
CA GLU A 515 23.46 -27.21 -14.16
C GLU A 515 23.43 -25.69 -14.19
N THR A 516 24.14 -25.09 -15.16
CA THR A 516 24.19 -23.64 -15.34
C THR A 516 23.89 -23.27 -16.78
N VAL A 517 23.17 -22.17 -16.96
CA VAL A 517 23.08 -21.46 -18.24
C VAL A 517 23.59 -20.04 -18.06
N ARG A 518 24.38 -19.58 -19.02
CA ARG A 518 24.89 -18.20 -19.07
C ARG A 518 24.03 -17.38 -20.05
N PHE A 519 23.73 -16.14 -19.68
CA PHE A 519 23.00 -15.18 -20.50
C PHE A 519 23.87 -13.95 -20.70
N ASP A 520 24.13 -13.58 -21.94
CA ASP A 520 24.93 -12.42 -22.35
C ASP A 520 24.06 -11.42 -23.10
N PHE A 521 24.08 -10.16 -22.64
CA PHE A 521 23.31 -9.06 -23.20
C PHE A 521 24.22 -8.07 -23.94
N SER A 522 24.11 -8.02 -25.27
CA SER A 522 25.02 -7.24 -26.12
C SER A 522 24.81 -5.72 -26.07
N ASP A 523 23.62 -5.28 -25.67
CA ASP A 523 23.23 -3.87 -25.54
C ASP A 523 23.67 -3.23 -24.22
N THR A 524 23.81 -4.01 -23.15
CA THR A 524 24.21 -3.52 -21.83
C THR A 524 25.55 -4.05 -21.32
N ASP A 525 26.16 -5.04 -22.00
CA ASP A 525 27.38 -5.73 -21.58
C ASP A 525 27.24 -6.39 -20.19
N GLU A 526 26.00 -6.78 -19.86
CA GLU A 526 25.64 -7.54 -18.66
C GLU A 526 25.68 -9.05 -18.94
N THR A 527 26.14 -9.81 -17.95
CA THR A 527 26.17 -11.28 -17.98
C THR A 527 25.47 -11.81 -16.73
N PHE A 528 24.62 -12.83 -16.92
CA PHE A 528 23.95 -13.54 -15.84
C PHE A 528 24.27 -15.03 -15.92
N PHE A 529 24.55 -15.63 -14.77
CA PHE A 529 24.60 -17.08 -14.60
C PHE A 529 23.36 -17.52 -13.84
N VAL A 530 22.59 -18.46 -14.41
CA VAL A 530 21.47 -19.10 -13.73
C VAL A 530 21.86 -20.54 -13.45
N THR A 531 22.05 -20.87 -12.18
CA THR A 531 22.47 -22.20 -11.74
C THR A 531 21.34 -22.89 -10.99
N VAL A 532 20.86 -24.03 -11.49
CA VAL A 532 19.86 -24.85 -10.82
C VAL A 532 20.56 -26.01 -10.12
N ARG A 533 20.38 -26.08 -8.80
CA ARG A 533 20.86 -27.19 -7.98
C ARG A 533 19.92 -27.48 -6.81
N ARG A 534 19.66 -28.76 -6.53
CA ARG A 534 18.88 -29.19 -5.36
C ARG A 534 17.52 -28.48 -5.23
N GLY A 535 16.85 -28.25 -6.36
CA GLY A 535 15.56 -27.56 -6.42
C GLY A 535 15.64 -26.05 -6.15
N VAL A 536 16.83 -25.46 -6.24
CA VAL A 536 17.08 -24.01 -6.07
C VAL A 536 17.69 -23.44 -7.34
N ALA A 537 17.14 -22.33 -7.83
CA ALA A 537 17.75 -21.52 -8.89
C ALA A 537 18.47 -20.33 -8.26
N GLU A 538 19.77 -20.22 -8.53
CA GLU A 538 20.59 -19.07 -8.17
C GLU A 538 20.82 -18.21 -9.41
N VAL A 539 20.73 -16.90 -9.27
CA VAL A 539 21.11 -15.93 -10.30
C VAL A 539 22.31 -15.15 -9.80
N VAL A 540 23.33 -15.06 -10.65
CA VAL A 540 24.52 -14.22 -10.43
C VAL A 540 24.67 -13.26 -11.60
N ALA A 541 24.49 -11.97 -11.35
CA ALA A 541 24.80 -10.90 -12.29
C ALA A 541 26.29 -10.55 -12.21
N SER A 542 27.12 -11.15 -13.06
CA SER A 542 28.57 -10.97 -13.05
C SER A 542 29.19 -11.46 -14.36
N ARG A 543 30.33 -10.89 -14.75
CA ARG A 543 31.13 -11.39 -15.89
C ARG A 543 31.85 -12.71 -15.59
N THR A 544 32.08 -13.00 -14.32
CA THR A 544 32.71 -14.24 -13.86
C THR A 544 31.77 -14.99 -12.93
N PRO A 545 31.62 -16.32 -13.09
CA PRO A 545 30.76 -17.11 -12.22
C PRO A 545 31.33 -17.17 -10.79
N LEU A 546 30.47 -17.49 -9.82
CA LEU A 546 30.92 -17.77 -8.46
C LEU A 546 31.66 -19.12 -8.38
N PRO A 547 32.56 -19.32 -7.41
CA PRO A 547 33.19 -20.61 -7.18
C PRO A 547 32.16 -21.73 -6.99
N GLY A 548 32.34 -22.85 -7.68
CA GLY A 548 31.43 -24.00 -7.63
C GLY A 548 30.30 -23.97 -8.66
N THR A 549 30.18 -22.90 -9.45
CA THR A 549 29.30 -22.86 -10.62
C THR A 549 29.79 -23.86 -11.68
N PRO A 550 28.96 -24.82 -12.14
CA PRO A 550 29.29 -25.70 -13.26
C PRO A 550 29.56 -24.91 -14.53
N GLU A 551 30.35 -25.51 -15.43
CA GLU A 551 30.48 -25.00 -16.81
C GLU A 551 29.09 -24.86 -17.44
N PRO A 552 28.78 -23.72 -18.10
CA PRO A 552 27.47 -23.52 -18.71
C PRO A 552 27.17 -24.58 -19.76
N LEU A 553 26.02 -25.26 -19.63
CA LEU A 553 25.52 -26.18 -20.66
C LEU A 553 25.22 -25.44 -21.96
N ALA A 554 24.78 -24.19 -21.83
CA ALA A 554 24.51 -23.30 -22.93
C ALA A 554 24.83 -21.84 -22.58
N VAL A 555 25.13 -21.06 -23.63
CA VAL A 555 25.30 -19.61 -23.57
C VAL A 555 24.25 -18.97 -24.47
N VAL A 556 23.39 -18.16 -23.87
CA VAL A 556 22.33 -17.41 -24.53
C VAL A 556 22.85 -16.02 -24.84
N HIS A 557 22.85 -15.63 -26.12
CA HIS A 557 23.24 -14.32 -26.59
C HIS A 557 22.01 -13.59 -27.13
N THR A 558 21.71 -12.42 -26.56
CA THR A 558 20.58 -11.60 -26.99
C THR A 558 20.74 -10.15 -26.52
N THR A 559 19.68 -9.35 -26.59
CA THR A 559 19.61 -8.01 -25.98
C THR A 559 18.65 -8.02 -24.81
N THR A 560 18.79 -7.08 -23.88
CA THR A 560 17.89 -6.98 -22.73
C THR A 560 16.44 -6.84 -23.20
N GLY A 561 16.17 -6.01 -24.21
CA GLY A 561 14.83 -5.81 -24.77
C GLY A 561 14.20 -7.08 -25.33
N VAL A 562 14.97 -7.92 -26.05
CA VAL A 562 14.48 -9.20 -26.57
C VAL A 562 14.14 -10.16 -25.43
N TRP A 563 15.01 -10.26 -24.42
CA TRP A 563 14.76 -11.13 -23.28
C TRP A 563 13.57 -10.69 -22.43
N ARG A 564 13.39 -9.39 -22.19
CA ARG A 564 12.19 -8.85 -21.53
C ARG A 564 10.92 -9.30 -22.26
N ARG A 565 10.89 -9.17 -23.59
CA ARG A 565 9.75 -9.61 -24.41
C ARG A 565 9.53 -11.12 -24.38
N LEU A 566 10.59 -11.92 -24.31
CA LEU A 566 10.50 -13.37 -24.15
C LEU A 566 9.92 -13.74 -22.78
N ALA A 567 10.40 -13.10 -21.71
CA ALA A 567 9.92 -13.34 -20.36
C ALA A 567 8.43 -12.95 -20.21
N THR A 568 7.99 -11.89 -20.89
CA THR A 568 6.61 -11.40 -20.84
C THR A 568 5.68 -12.02 -21.90
N ASP A 569 6.10 -13.08 -22.59
CA ASP A 569 5.36 -13.72 -23.69
C ASP A 569 4.93 -12.77 -24.83
N MET A 570 5.63 -11.64 -25.02
CA MET A 570 5.39 -10.70 -26.12
C MET A 570 6.07 -11.11 -27.43
N THR A 571 7.06 -12.00 -27.35
CA THR A 571 7.64 -12.69 -28.50
C THR A 571 7.88 -14.15 -28.14
N SER A 572 7.96 -15.04 -29.13
CA SER A 572 8.24 -16.45 -28.90
C SER A 572 9.72 -16.77 -29.10
N PRO A 573 10.28 -17.78 -28.40
CA PRO A 573 11.66 -18.22 -28.62
C PRO A 573 11.94 -18.60 -30.07
N VAL A 574 10.98 -19.25 -30.74
CA VAL A 574 11.10 -19.65 -32.15
C VAL A 574 11.21 -18.42 -33.06
N ALA A 575 10.39 -17.39 -32.83
CA ALA A 575 10.45 -16.16 -33.61
C ALA A 575 11.78 -15.43 -33.41
N ALA A 576 12.27 -15.33 -32.17
CA ALA A 576 13.53 -14.68 -31.84
C ALA A 576 14.77 -15.43 -32.40
N LEU A 577 14.73 -16.77 -32.42
CA LEU A 577 15.76 -17.59 -33.07
C LEU A 577 15.75 -17.41 -34.60
N ALA A 578 14.56 -17.40 -35.21
CA ALA A 578 14.41 -17.25 -36.65
C ALA A 578 14.83 -15.86 -37.16
N SER A 579 14.62 -14.80 -36.36
CA SER A 579 15.07 -13.45 -36.68
C SER A 579 16.57 -13.23 -36.41
N GLY A 580 17.22 -14.14 -35.69
CA GLY A 580 18.62 -14.00 -35.26
C GLY A 580 18.82 -13.08 -34.04
N GLU A 581 17.73 -12.59 -33.42
CA GLU A 581 17.77 -11.77 -32.20
C GLU A 581 18.10 -12.58 -30.94
N LEU A 582 17.92 -13.89 -30.99
CA LEU A 582 18.31 -14.85 -29.97
C LEU A 582 19.27 -15.87 -30.60
N ARG A 583 20.42 -16.09 -29.99
CA ARG A 583 21.37 -17.13 -30.38
C ARG A 583 21.75 -17.96 -29.15
N ILE A 584 21.83 -19.27 -29.30
CA ILE A 584 22.15 -20.20 -28.22
C ILE A 584 23.33 -21.07 -28.68
N ASP A 585 24.43 -20.99 -27.96
CA ASP A 585 25.60 -21.86 -28.14
C ASP A 585 25.62 -22.94 -27.05
N GLY A 586 26.25 -24.09 -27.31
CA GLY A 586 26.35 -25.21 -26.36
C GLY A 586 25.41 -26.36 -26.68
N ASP A 587 24.80 -26.97 -25.66
CA ASP A 587 23.86 -28.08 -25.78
C ASP A 587 22.40 -27.57 -25.86
N PRO A 588 21.75 -27.61 -27.05
CA PRO A 588 20.39 -27.10 -27.21
C PRO A 588 19.34 -27.94 -26.48
N LEU A 589 19.54 -29.26 -26.38
CA LEU A 589 18.63 -30.15 -25.65
C LEU A 589 18.78 -29.96 -24.14
N GLY A 590 20.02 -29.78 -23.67
CA GLY A 590 20.31 -29.40 -22.30
C GLY A 590 19.68 -28.05 -21.92
N PHE A 591 19.72 -27.06 -22.80
CA PHE A 591 19.05 -25.77 -22.57
C PHE A 591 17.52 -25.88 -22.54
N GLU A 592 16.92 -26.67 -23.45
CA GLU A 592 15.48 -26.93 -23.42
C GLU A 592 15.07 -27.63 -22.11
N ALA A 593 15.81 -28.66 -21.71
CA ALA A 593 15.59 -29.33 -20.43
C ALA A 593 15.74 -28.34 -19.25
N PHE A 594 16.76 -27.49 -19.25
CA PHE A 594 16.97 -26.43 -18.25
C PHE A 594 15.77 -25.50 -18.14
N THR A 595 15.32 -24.93 -19.26
CA THR A 595 14.22 -23.97 -19.28
C THR A 595 12.87 -24.61 -18.94
N SER A 596 12.65 -25.88 -19.26
CA SER A 596 11.43 -26.62 -18.90
C SER A 596 11.19 -26.75 -17.39
N ARG A 597 12.23 -26.54 -16.57
CA ARG A 597 12.14 -26.56 -15.10
C ARG A 597 11.48 -25.31 -14.53
N PHE A 598 11.28 -24.27 -15.34
CA PHE A 598 10.64 -23.04 -14.92
C PHE A 598 9.22 -22.96 -15.50
N ARG A 599 8.26 -22.50 -14.69
CA ARG A 599 6.90 -22.20 -15.19
C ARG A 599 6.99 -21.07 -16.24
N ARG A 600 6.31 -21.22 -17.38
CA ARG A 600 6.25 -20.20 -18.46
C ARG A 600 5.53 -18.92 -18.02
N GLY A 601 5.83 -17.79 -18.66
CA GLY A 601 5.31 -16.46 -18.36
C GLY A 601 6.00 -15.78 -17.17
N LEU A 602 5.72 -14.48 -16.95
CA LEU A 602 6.10 -13.76 -15.72
C LEU A 602 5.08 -13.97 -14.60
#